data_AF-A0A8H3BKW1-F1
#
_entry.id   AF-A0A8H3BKW1-F1
#
_cell.length_a   1.000
_cell.length_b   1.000
_cell.length_c   1.000
_cell.angle_alpha   90.00
_cell.angle_beta   90.00
_cell.angle_gamma   90.00
#
_symmetry.space_group_name_H-M   'P 1'
#
loop_
_entity.id
_entity.type
_entity.pdbx_description
1 polymer ?
#
loop_
_entity_poly.entity_id
_entity_poly.type
_entity_poly.pdbx_seq_one_letter_code
_entity_poly.pdbx_strand_id
1 'polypeptide(L)' 'MTYILNRAGKPEENFNWLEAFETFLQRKDLTTHWVCTQVRGNYWEASTTFAGRTFTGTGSSEQRAMINAVIKIERAAILS' A
#
# COMPACT_ATOMS: atom_id res chain seq x y z
N MET A 1 -1.61 8.69 -17.63
CA MET A 1 -1.06 9.64 -16.63
C MET A 1 -1.02 8.88 -15.30
N THR A 2 0.18 8.63 -14.76
CA THR A 2 0.32 7.85 -13.52
C THR A 2 -0.09 8.71 -12.32
N TYR A 3 -1.02 8.22 -11.52
CA TYR A 3 -1.40 8.82 -10.25
C TYR A 3 -0.29 8.57 -9.22
N ILE A 4 0.19 9.63 -8.61
CA ILE A 4 1.15 9.57 -7.49
C ILE A 4 0.34 9.89 -6.23
N LEU A 5 0.42 9.05 -5.19
CA LEU A 5 -0.25 9.30 -3.90
C LEU A 5 0.52 10.40 -3.17
N ASN A 6 1.83 10.23 -2.97
CA ASN A 6 2.68 11.20 -2.27
C ASN A 6 3.28 12.27 -3.21
N ARG A 7 2.42 13.05 -3.87
CA ARG A 7 2.86 14.13 -4.79
C ARG A 7 3.72 15.19 -4.12
N ALA A 8 3.55 15.39 -2.82
CA ALA A 8 4.29 16.38 -2.03
C ALA A 8 5.70 15.92 -1.65
N GLY A 9 6.08 14.67 -1.95
CA GLY A 9 7.40 14.13 -1.61
C GLY A 9 7.69 14.11 -0.12
N LYS A 10 6.65 13.93 0.72
CA LYS A 10 6.82 13.83 2.17
C LYS A 10 7.66 12.60 2.53
N PRO A 11 8.44 12.63 3.62
CA PRO A 11 9.10 11.43 4.13
C PRO A 11 8.09 10.28 4.30
N GLU A 12 8.49 9.05 3.99
CA GLU A 12 7.58 7.89 3.97
C GLU A 12 6.90 7.62 5.31
N GLU A 13 7.56 7.99 6.41
CA GLU A 13 7.05 7.89 7.77
C GLU A 13 6.02 8.96 8.15
N ASN A 14 5.98 10.07 7.40
CA ASN A 14 5.13 11.24 7.68
C ASN A 14 3.97 11.39 6.67
N PHE A 15 3.75 10.40 5.82
CA PHE A 15 2.70 10.39 4.81
C PHE A 15 1.63 9.33 5.15
N ASN A 16 0.35 9.71 5.09
CA ASN A 16 -0.77 8.81 5.35
C ASN A 16 -1.03 7.89 4.13
N TRP A 17 -0.13 6.92 3.91
CA TRP A 17 -0.16 6.04 2.73
C TRP A 17 -1.47 5.28 2.56
N LEU A 18 -2.02 4.72 3.64
CA LEU A 18 -3.25 3.92 3.58
C LEU A 18 -4.46 4.78 3.20
N GLU A 19 -4.63 5.92 3.86
CA GLU A 19 -5.72 6.87 3.58
C GLU A 19 -5.63 7.41 2.14
N ALA A 20 -4.42 7.74 1.67
CA ALA A 20 -4.22 8.21 0.31
C ALA A 20 -4.55 7.12 -0.73
N PHE A 21 -4.19 5.87 -0.45
CA PHE A 21 -4.49 4.74 -1.31
C PHE A 21 -5.99 4.41 -1.33
N GLU A 22 -6.65 4.39 -0.17
CA GLU A 22 -8.10 4.23 -0.08
C GLU A 22 -8.87 5.33 -0.82
N THR A 23 -8.44 6.59 -0.67
CA THR A 23 -9.01 7.73 -1.41
C THR A 23 -8.84 7.55 -2.91
N PHE A 24 -7.68 7.06 -3.36
CA PHE A 24 -7.46 6.75 -4.77
C PHE A 24 -8.39 5.63 -5.26
N LEU A 25 -8.53 4.54 -4.50
CA LEU A 25 -9.42 3.43 -4.83
C LEU A 25 -10.86 3.90 -4.96
N GLN A 26 -11.37 4.68 -3.99
CA GLN A 26 -12.72 5.25 -4.03
C GLN A 26 -12.95 6.14 -5.25
N ARG A 27 -11.99 7.02 -5.59
CA ARG A 27 -12.09 7.89 -6.78
C ARG A 27 -12.15 7.13 -8.10
N LYS A 28 -11.58 5.92 -8.14
CA LYS A 28 -11.53 5.07 -9.31
C LYS A 28 -12.60 3.98 -9.32
N ASP A 29 -13.48 3.96 -8.31
CA ASP A 29 -14.45 2.90 -8.08
C ASP A 29 -13.79 1.49 -8.05
N LEU A 30 -12.61 1.43 -7.43
CA LEU A 30 -11.83 0.22 -7.26
C LEU A 30 -11.89 -0.26 -5.80
N THR A 31 -11.74 -1.56 -5.61
CA THR A 31 -11.56 -2.17 -4.29
C THR A 31 -10.29 -3.01 -4.30
N THR A 32 -9.72 -3.21 -3.11
CA THR A 32 -8.55 -4.07 -2.92
C THR A 32 -8.78 -4.96 -1.71
N HIS A 33 -8.39 -6.22 -1.82
CA HIS A 33 -8.48 -7.15 -0.70
C HIS A 33 -7.10 -7.33 -0.08
N TRP A 34 -7.03 -7.17 1.23
CA TRP A 34 -5.81 -7.34 2.00
C TRP A 34 -5.78 -8.71 2.65
N VAL A 35 -4.62 -9.37 2.57
CA VAL A 35 -4.29 -10.56 3.34
C VAL A 35 -3.14 -10.20 4.26
N CYS A 36 -3.42 -10.15 5.56
CA CYS A 36 -2.44 -9.84 6.59
C CYS A 36 -2.10 -11.12 7.37
N THR A 37 -0.82 -11.39 7.58
CA THR A 37 -0.36 -12.59 8.30
C THR A 37 0.82 -12.23 9.20
N GLN A 38 0.70 -12.58 10.47
CA GLN A 38 1.83 -12.51 11.41
C GLN A 38 2.71 -13.74 11.19
N VAL A 39 3.97 -13.54 10.77
CA VAL A 39 4.85 -14.67 10.40
C VAL A 39 5.65 -15.15 11.61
N ARG A 40 6.32 -14.25 12.34
CA ARG A 40 7.16 -14.58 13.51
C ARG A 40 7.30 -13.40 14.46
N GLY A 41 6.98 -13.60 15.74
CA GLY A 41 7.10 -12.53 16.75
C GLY A 41 6.36 -11.27 16.29
N ASN A 42 7.01 -10.11 16.31
CA ASN A 42 6.41 -8.85 15.85
C ASN A 42 6.49 -8.63 14.33
N TYR A 43 6.84 -9.64 13.53
CA TYR A 43 6.94 -9.50 12.08
C TYR A 43 5.63 -9.85 11.38
N TRP A 44 5.16 -8.91 10.56
CA TRP A 44 3.92 -8.98 9.79
C TRP A 44 4.20 -8.88 8.30
N GLU A 45 3.43 -9.63 7.52
CA GLU A 45 3.32 -9.50 6.07
C GLU A 45 1.89 -9.09 5.71
N ALA A 46 1.77 -8.14 4.79
CA ALA A 46 0.50 -7.72 4.23
C ALA A 46 0.60 -7.77 2.71
N SER A 47 -0.31 -8.52 2.08
CA SER A 47 -0.35 -8.68 0.64
C SER A 47 -1.68 -8.20 0.08
N THR A 48 -1.64 -7.57 -1.08
CA THR A 48 -2.85 -7.24 -1.84
C THR A 48 -2.61 -7.41 -3.33
N THR A 49 -3.65 -7.78 -4.07
CA THR A 49 -3.58 -7.88 -5.53
C THR A 49 -4.20 -6.64 -6.15
N PHE A 50 -3.38 -5.88 -6.87
CA PHE A 50 -3.79 -4.65 -7.55
C PHE A 50 -3.32 -4.68 -9.01
N ALA A 51 -4.21 -4.33 -9.94
CA ALA A 51 -3.95 -4.37 -11.39
C ALA A 51 -3.34 -5.71 -11.87
N GLY A 52 -3.82 -6.84 -11.34
CA GLY A 52 -3.35 -8.18 -11.71
C GLY A 52 -1.98 -8.57 -11.16
N ARG A 53 -1.40 -7.79 -10.24
CA ARG A 53 -0.12 -8.07 -9.59
C ARG A 53 -0.29 -8.10 -8.08
N THR A 54 0.39 -9.03 -7.43
CA THR A 54 0.42 -9.10 -5.97
C THR A 54 1.56 -8.27 -5.42
N PHE A 55 1.25 -7.42 -4.45
CA PHE A 55 2.22 -6.58 -3.75
C PHE A 55 2.23 -6.97 -2.28
N THR A 56 3.40 -7.38 -1.81
CA THR A 56 3.62 -7.78 -0.42
C THR A 56 4.51 -6.77 0.28
N GLY A 57 4.03 -6.22 1.39
CA GLY A 57 4.79 -5.38 2.30
C GLY A 57 5.03 -6.11 3.63
N THR A 58 6.07 -5.69 4.33
CA THR A 58 6.52 -6.36 5.57
C THR A 58 6.75 -5.30 6.64
N GLY A 59 6.45 -5.58 7.91
CA GLY A 59 6.59 -4.58 8.97
C GLY A 59 6.56 -5.15 10.38
N SER A 60 6.83 -4.28 11.37
CA SER A 60 6.73 -4.62 12.80
C SER A 60 5.30 -4.62 13.35
N SER A 61 4.32 -4.29 12.50
CA SER A 61 2.90 -4.30 12.77
C SER A 61 2.15 -4.52 11.47
N GLU A 62 0.90 -4.98 11.55
CA GLU A 62 0.02 -5.14 10.40
C GLU A 62 -0.07 -3.86 9.56
N GLN A 63 -0.34 -2.74 10.22
CA GLN A 63 -0.44 -1.43 9.57
C GLN A 63 0.86 -1.04 8.85
N ARG A 64 2.03 -1.30 9.45
CA ARG A 64 3.32 -0.99 8.81
C ARG A 64 3.57 -1.89 7.60
N ALA A 65 3.17 -3.16 7.66
CA ALA A 65 3.25 -4.07 6.53
C ALA A 65 2.36 -3.58 5.37
N MET A 66 1.13 -3.14 5.65
CA MET A 66 0.23 -2.57 4.63
C MET A 66 0.81 -1.28 4.01
N ILE A 67 1.34 -0.36 4.83
CA ILE A 67 1.99 0.88 4.34
C ILE A 67 3.12 0.53 3.35
N ASN A 68 3.97 -0.41 3.72
CA ASN A 68 5.08 -0.82 2.88
C ASN A 68 4.63 -1.49 1.57
N ALA A 69 3.48 -2.19 1.58
CA ALA A 69 2.89 -2.73 0.36
C ALA A 69 2.37 -1.60 -0.56
N VAL A 70 1.70 -0.59 0.00
CA VAL A 70 1.23 0.58 -0.74
C VAL A 70 2.38 1.37 -1.37
N ILE A 71 3.48 1.57 -0.64
CA ILE A 71 4.69 2.22 -1.19
C ILE A 71 5.20 1.45 -2.41
N LYS A 72 5.20 0.11 -2.36
CA LYS A 72 5.58 -0.73 -3.51
C LYS A 72 4.61 -0.57 -4.70
N ILE A 73 3.31 -0.45 -4.44
CA ILE A 73 2.30 -0.19 -5.49
C ILE A 73 2.56 1.17 -6.16
N GLU A 74 2.79 2.23 -5.37
CA GLU A 74 3.11 3.56 -5.92
C GLU A 74 4.39 3.51 -6.77
N ARG A 75 5.46 2.91 -6.25
CA ARG A 75 6.74 2.79 -6.95
C ARG A 75 6.67 1.95 -8.22
N ALA A 76 5.69 1.04 -8.34
CA ALA A 76 5.45 0.29 -9.56
C ALA A 76 4.82 1.15 -10.68
N ALA A 77 4.42 2.39 -10.38
CA ALA A 77 3.86 3.35 -11.34
C ALA A 77 2.62 2.85 -12.11
N ILE A 78 1.86 1.92 -11.50
CA ILE A 78 0.69 1.25 -12.10
C ILE A 78 -0.65 1.88 -11.67
N LEU A 79 -0.63 2.92 -10.84
CA LEU A 79 -1.82 3.67 -10.46
C LEU A 79 -2.27 4.51 -11.66
N SER A 80 -3.18 4.00 -12.49
CA SER A 80 -3.66 4.68 -13.72
C SER A 80 -5.14 5.00 -13.71
#